data_AF-A0A5E4IKC2-F1
#
_entry.id   AF-A0A5E4IKC2-F1
#
_cell.length_a   1.000
_cell.length_b   1.000
_cell.length_c   1.000
_cell.angle_alpha   90.00
_cell.angle_beta   90.00
_cell.angle_gamma   90.00
#
_symmetry.space_group_name_H-M   'P 1'
#
loop_
_entity.id
_entity.type
_entity.pdbx_description
1 polymer ?
#
loop_
_entity_poly.entity_id
_entity_poly.type
_entity_poly.pdbx_seq_one_letter_code
_entity_poly.pdbx_strand_id
1 'polypeptide(L)' 'MTVVDPVCKMKLGEKKVQFKTEYKGKTYYFCGLSDKRKFEENPEKYIEP' A
#
# COMPACT_ATOMS: atom_id res chain seq x y z
N MET A 1 2.44 11.76 -9.95
CA MET A 1 3.27 10.75 -9.26
C MET A 1 2.51 9.44 -9.23
N THR A 2 3.23 8.32 -9.22
CA THR A 2 2.67 6.97 -9.29
C THR A 2 3.22 6.22 -8.09
N VAL A 3 2.34 5.70 -7.25
CA VAL A 3 2.69 4.95 -6.04
C VAL A 3 2.61 3.46 -6.36
N VAL A 4 3.42 2.64 -5.68
CA VAL A 4 3.43 1.19 -5.91
C VAL A 4 2.72 0.54 -4.74
N ASP A 5 1.75 -0.32 -5.06
CA ASP A 5 1.11 -1.18 -4.07
C ASP A 5 2.13 -2.22 -3.58
N PRO A 6 2.45 -2.28 -2.28
CA PRO A 6 3.46 -3.21 -1.78
C PRO A 6 2.96 -4.67 -1.73
N VAL A 7 1.65 -4.91 -1.84
CA VAL A 7 1.04 -6.24 -1.81
C VAL A 7 0.95 -6.83 -3.22
N CYS A 8 0.38 -6.10 -4.18
CA CYS A 8 0.20 -6.58 -5.56
C CYS A 8 1.29 -6.10 -6.54
N LYS A 9 2.22 -5.24 -6.10
CA LYS A 9 3.28 -4.62 -6.91
C LYS A 9 2.75 -3.82 -8.11
N MET A 10 1.47 -3.45 -8.09
CA MET A 10 0.83 -2.70 -9.16
C MET A 10 1.10 -1.20 -8.99
N LYS A 11 1.36 -0.52 -10.12
CA LYS A 11 1.48 0.94 -10.13
C LYS A 11 0.10 1.57 -10.06
N LEU A 12 -0.10 2.38 -9.04
CA LEU A 12 -1.29 3.15 -8.78
C LEU A 12 -1.04 4.61 -9.11
N GLY A 13 -1.86 5.18 -9.98
CA GLY A 13 -1.88 6.63 -10.17
C GLY A 13 -2.42 7.29 -8.90
N GLU A 14 -1.83 8.41 -8.47
CA GLU A 14 -2.27 9.19 -7.29
C GLU A 14 -3.78 9.47 -7.27
N LYS A 15 -4.42 9.64 -8.44
CA LYS A 15 -5.87 9.88 -8.53
C LYS A 15 -6.74 8.66 -8.21
N LYS A 16 -6.18 7.45 -8.19
CA LYS A 16 -6.91 6.19 -7.97
C LYS A 16 -6.70 5.58 -6.58
N VAL A 17 -5.80 6.13 -5.77
CA VAL A 17 -5.53 5.59 -4.43
C VAL A 17 -6.45 6.18 -3.39
N GLN A 18 -7.64 5.58 -3.29
CA GLN A 18 -8.57 5.82 -2.19
C GLN A 18 -8.14 5.11 -0.90
N PHE A 19 -7.41 4.00 -1.01
CA PHE A 19 -6.96 3.20 0.11
C PHE A 19 -5.49 3.50 0.40
N LYS A 20 -5.22 4.03 1.59
CA LYS A 20 -3.87 4.29 2.09
C LYS A 20 -3.79 3.97 3.58
N THR A 21 -2.58 3.67 4.04
CA THR A 21 -2.28 3.50 5.47
C THR A 21 -0.94 4.13 5.78
N GLU A 22 -0.75 4.56 7.01
CA GLU A 22 0.52 5.11 7.46
C GLU A 22 1.21 4.08 8.36
N TYR A 23 2.44 3.71 8.01
CA TYR A 23 3.21 2.71 8.74
C TYR A 23 4.68 3.14 8.85
N LYS A 24 5.21 3.15 10.07
CA LYS A 24 6.59 3.62 10.38
C LYS A 24 6.90 5.02 9.78
N GLY A 25 5.92 5.92 9.78
CA GLY A 25 6.05 7.28 9.24
C GLY A 25 6.08 7.37 7.70
N LYS A 26 5.77 6.27 7.00
CA LYS A 26 5.61 6.23 5.54
C LYS A 26 4.15 5.98 5.19
N THR A 27 3.63 6.73 4.23
CA THR A 27 2.29 6.48 3.66
C THR A 27 2.40 5.42 2.57
N TYR A 28 1.71 4.30 2.77
CA TYR A 28 1.54 3.23 1.79
C TYR A 28 0.16 3.33 1.15
N TYR A 29 0.10 2.97 -0.12
CA TYR A 29 -1.09 3.12 -0.93
C TYR A 29 -1.47 1.78 -1.56
N PHE A 30 -2.76 1.53 -1.66
CA PHE A 30 -3.30 0.25 -2.06
C PHE A 30 -4.35 0.38 -3.16
N CYS A 31 -4.41 -0.62 -4.04
CA CYS A 31 -5.38 -0.63 -5.13
C CYS A 31 -6.79 -0.95 -4.64
N GLY A 32 -6.90 -1.61 -3.48
CA GLY A 32 -8.16 -2.01 -2.89
C GLY A 32 -8.08 -2.16 -1.37
N LEU A 33 -9.26 -2.28 -0.75
CA LEU A 33 -9.39 -2.56 0.67
C LEU A 33 -8.74 -3.90 1.06
N SER A 34 -8.77 -4.88 0.16
CA SER A 34 -8.17 -6.20 0.36
C SER A 34 -6.65 -6.13 0.54
N ASP A 35 -5.95 -5.37 -0.31
CA ASP A 35 -4.50 -5.15 -0.19
C ASP A 35 -4.16 -4.34 1.05
N LYS A 36 -4.95 -3.30 1.36
CA LYS A 36 -4.81 -2.57 2.62
C LYS A 36 -4.91 -3.49 3.83
N ARG A 37 -5.92 -4.37 3.88
CA ARG A 37 -6.08 -5.33 4.98
C ARG A 37 -4.92 -6.31 5.10
N LYS A 38 -4.50 -6.92 3.98
CA LYS A 38 -3.34 -7.82 3.97
C LYS A 38 -2.09 -7.12 4.51
N PHE A 39 -1.87 -5.87 4.07
CA PHE A 39 -0.78 -5.06 4.57
C PHE A 39 -0.94 -4.72 6.05
N GLU A 40 -2.12 -4.38 6.54
CA GLU A 40 -2.33 -4.11 7.98
C GLU A 40 -2.15 -5.37 8.84
N GLU A 41 -2.50 -6.55 8.33
CA GLU A 41 -2.28 -7.82 9.03
C GLU A 41 -0.80 -8.18 9.14
N ASN A 42 0.00 -7.93 8.11
CA ASN A 42 1.42 -8.27 8.10
C ASN A 42 2.27 -7.22 7.34
N PRO A 43 2.37 -5.97 7.84
CA PRO A 43 3.02 -4.89 7.10
C PRO A 43 4.50 -5.19 6.89
N GLU A 44 5.14 -5.79 7.90
CA GLU A 44 6.56 -6.17 7.90
C GLU A 44 6.95 -7.13 6.77
N LYS A 45 5.98 -7.92 6.27
CA LYS A 45 6.19 -8.82 5.14
C LYS A 45 6.21 -8.10 3.79
N TYR A 46 5.55 -6.95 3.70
CA TYR A 46 5.43 -6.16 2.47
C TYR A 46 6.36 -4.95 2.44
N ILE A 47 6.84 -4.52 3.61
CA ILE A 47 7.90 -3.53 3.77
C ILE A 47 9.23 -4.25 3.99
N GLU A 48 9.74 -4.90 2.95
CA GLU A 48 11.14 -5.37 2.99
C GLU A 48 12.08 -4.16 3.22
N PRO A 49 13.15 -4.33 4.03
CA PRO A 49 14.11 -3.28 4.37
C PRO A 49 14.90 -2.74 3.16
#